data_AF-A0A443SI19-F1
#
_entry.id   AF-A0A443SI19-F1
#
_cell.length_a   1.000
_cell.length_b   1.000
_cell.length_c   1.000
_cell.angle_alpha   90.00
_cell.angle_beta   90.00
_cell.angle_gamma   90.00
#
_symmetry.space_group_name_H-M   'P 1'
#
loop_
_entity.id
_entity.type
_entity.pdbx_description
1 polymer ?
#
loop_
_entity_poly.entity_id
_entity_poly.type
_entity_poly.pdbx_seq_one_letter_code
_entity_poly.pdbx_strand_id
1 'polypeptide(L)'
;MRNDFKRYRELAESPKQEAPQNQELVEKHKLEVEALHRELESSRQRLEKFKLAENKQRQEIERAMIEFEKIKDKMDRNQTELQKTQKERDQLMSEVKSLQMALNQSKAATAAPVSADEAQKSNTEINRLKQLLAKSESDLQKTLSENNRIKMEVDRLKQDLEDAESYIRKTSESQEGKGDLKKLKDELQKTTADLEAVMKERDALHIEIQELADAYDALQAGEQPKGADVEKYQQQIQNLQGEMKKLDQQVKKSETENKELKAKLEKALEAIKNFQKQNEESKKELHKVNEQNTTLKTEYTKMSQQFQLLQQSQVQQKQEQKGAGDAKLMEEINKLKGELERQRGETQKWTQEAQQLRKQLDRAQEEIKNFGVERQRFQQQLEKLVAELEQREHDMQAMKQAQQKVTQQTTQQSQQMAELNALKKQLEERSKVLSETEKSLQKKQQDINQMEVQLQNAMKAAAAGSPAAANETLINELKKKCESHEKEKEVIKRKLKESEEGASRVQSELDRLLQIMTSSEEEKFTLNKQIQDLQNALRAAQSGAPAPRRQAPPDESHRQMEQGKGQLEVGMGMVRTSAV
;
A
#
# COMPACT_ATOMS: atom_id res chain seq x y z
N MET A 1 61.23 -19.89 47.40
CA MET A 1 60.86 -21.17 46.72
C MET A 1 59.38 -21.51 46.82
N ARG A 2 58.78 -21.82 47.98
CA ARG A 2 57.35 -22.22 48.04
C ARG A 2 56.37 -21.13 47.60
N ASN A 3 56.62 -19.88 47.96
CA ASN A 3 55.78 -18.74 47.53
C ASN A 3 55.93 -18.44 46.04
N ASP A 4 57.16 -18.56 45.51
CA ASP A 4 57.41 -18.35 44.08
C ASP A 4 56.72 -19.43 43.24
N PHE A 5 56.72 -20.69 43.70
CA PHE A 5 56.06 -21.79 43.01
C PHE A 5 54.53 -21.65 42.99
N LYS A 6 53.93 -21.13 44.07
CA LYS A 6 52.51 -20.79 44.10
C LYS A 6 52.18 -19.67 43.11
N ARG A 7 53.00 -18.63 43.08
CA ARG A 7 52.82 -17.48 42.18
C ARG A 7 52.93 -17.88 40.71
N TYR A 8 53.90 -18.74 40.36
CA TYR A 8 54.04 -19.31 39.02
C TYR A 8 52.86 -20.21 38.63
N ARG A 9 52.29 -20.96 39.58
CA ARG A 9 51.10 -21.77 39.35
C ARG A 9 49.87 -20.91 39.10
N GLU A 10 49.65 -19.87 39.92
CA GLU A 10 48.54 -18.92 39.75
C GLU A 10 48.65 -18.15 38.43
N LEU A 11 49.85 -17.70 38.04
CA LEU A 11 50.10 -17.06 36.74
C LEU A 11 49.88 -18.01 35.55
N ALA A 12 50.05 -19.32 35.72
CA ALA A 12 49.81 -20.30 34.67
C ALA A 12 48.35 -20.78 34.62
N GLU A 13 47.61 -20.67 35.73
CA GLU A 13 46.21 -21.07 35.86
C GLU A 13 45.24 -19.95 35.44
N SER A 14 45.56 -18.67 35.69
CA SER A 14 44.76 -17.50 35.26
C SER A 14 44.48 -17.46 33.74
N PRO A 15 45.48 -17.57 32.85
CA PRO A 15 45.23 -17.57 31.40
C PRO A 15 44.47 -18.83 30.92
N LYS A 16 44.54 -19.95 31.64
CA LYS A 16 43.75 -21.15 31.35
C LYS A 16 42.27 -21.00 31.75
N GLN A 17 41.98 -20.21 32.78
CA GLN A 17 40.61 -19.87 33.18
C GLN A 17 40.02 -18.75 32.30
N GLU A 18 40.84 -17.81 31.83
CA GLU A 18 40.41 -16.68 31.00
C GLU A 18 40.20 -17.04 29.53
N ALA A 19 40.91 -18.05 29.00
CA ALA A 19 40.78 -18.50 27.61
C ALA A 19 39.35 -18.91 27.19
N PRO A 20 38.60 -19.74 27.95
CA PRO A 20 37.22 -20.09 27.59
C PRO A 20 36.26 -18.89 27.67
N GLN A 21 36.44 -18.00 28.66
CA GLN A 21 35.63 -16.77 28.76
C GLN A 21 35.86 -15.84 27.56
N ASN A 22 37.12 -15.69 27.13
CA ASN A 22 37.45 -14.93 25.92
C ASN A 22 36.92 -15.60 24.65
N GLN A 23 36.92 -16.94 24.55
CA GLN A 23 36.29 -17.64 23.43
C GLN A 23 34.79 -17.41 23.37
N GLU A 24 34.11 -17.43 24.51
CA GLU A 24 32.67 -17.18 24.60
C GLU A 24 32.31 -15.72 24.23
N LEU A 25 33.14 -14.75 24.65
CA LEU A 25 33.01 -13.35 24.24
C LEU A 25 33.22 -13.17 22.73
N VAL A 26 34.21 -13.86 22.14
CA VAL A 26 34.46 -13.81 20.69
C VAL A 26 33.30 -14.43 19.90
N GLU A 27 32.76 -15.56 20.34
CA GLU A 27 31.56 -16.18 19.77
C GLU A 27 30.35 -15.22 19.82
N LYS A 28 30.14 -14.58 20.98
CA LYS A 28 29.05 -13.62 21.16
C LYS A 28 29.19 -12.42 20.22
N HIS A 29 30.38 -11.80 20.15
CA HIS A 29 30.63 -10.69 19.23
C HIS A 29 30.48 -11.13 17.77
N LYS A 30 30.87 -12.36 17.42
CA LYS A 30 30.71 -12.90 16.07
C LYS A 30 29.23 -13.02 15.69
N LEU A 31 28.40 -13.55 16.58
CA LEU A 31 26.94 -13.62 16.39
C LEU A 31 26.31 -12.23 16.28
N GLU A 32 26.78 -11.27 17.07
CA GLU A 32 26.32 -9.89 17.03
C GLU A 32 26.67 -9.19 15.71
N VAL A 33 27.90 -9.38 15.21
CA VAL A 33 28.33 -8.90 13.88
C VAL A 33 27.51 -9.53 12.75
N GLU A 34 27.19 -10.82 12.85
CA GLU A 34 26.32 -11.50 11.88
C GLU A 34 24.87 -10.97 11.93
N ALA A 35 24.35 -10.67 13.12
CA ALA A 35 23.03 -10.08 13.29
C ALA A 35 22.96 -8.66 12.68
N LEU A 36 23.95 -7.81 12.99
CA LEU A 36 24.07 -6.46 12.44
C LEU A 36 24.24 -6.48 10.91
N HIS A 37 24.99 -7.45 10.37
CA HIS A 37 25.10 -7.63 8.91
C HIS A 37 23.74 -7.96 8.27
N ARG A 38 22.94 -8.86 8.86
CA ARG A 38 21.62 -9.19 8.32
C ARG A 38 20.67 -7.98 8.39
N GLU A 39 20.77 -7.20 9.46
CA GLU A 39 19.96 -5.99 9.61
C GLU A 39 20.35 -4.90 8.60
N LEU A 40 21.66 -4.71 8.37
CA LEU A 40 22.18 -3.82 7.33
C LEU A 40 21.72 -4.26 5.92
N GLU A 41 21.79 -5.56 5.61
CA GLU A 41 21.33 -6.12 4.34
C GLU A 41 19.81 -5.90 4.14
N SER A 42 19.02 -6.12 5.20
CA SER A 42 17.57 -5.86 5.21
C SER A 42 17.26 -4.37 4.98
N SER A 43 18.01 -3.48 5.63
CA SER A 43 17.88 -2.02 5.49
C SER A 43 18.23 -1.58 4.06
N ARG A 44 19.33 -2.10 3.49
CA ARG A 44 19.72 -1.85 2.09
C ARG A 44 18.65 -2.29 1.10
N GLN A 45 18.05 -3.47 1.29
CA GLN A 45 16.97 -3.95 0.43
C GLN A 45 15.71 -3.07 0.55
N ARG A 46 15.38 -2.56 1.73
CA ARG A 46 14.28 -1.60 1.90
C ARG A 46 14.58 -0.28 1.20
N LEU A 47 15.79 0.22 1.33
CA LEU A 47 16.22 1.46 0.66
C LEU A 47 16.11 1.34 -0.88
N GLU A 48 16.56 0.24 -1.46
CA GLU A 48 16.43 -0.01 -2.90
C GLU A 48 14.97 -0.07 -3.36
N LYS A 49 14.09 -0.71 -2.58
CA LYS A 49 12.64 -0.71 -2.87
C LYS A 49 12.06 0.71 -2.84
N PHE A 50 12.44 1.52 -1.85
CA PHE A 50 11.99 2.91 -1.75
C PHE A 50 12.51 3.76 -2.92
N LYS A 51 13.78 3.61 -3.32
CA LYS A 51 14.33 4.30 -4.51
C LYS A 51 13.60 3.92 -5.79
N LEU A 52 13.25 2.65 -5.96
CA LEU A 52 12.48 2.20 -7.13
C LEU A 52 11.07 2.82 -7.13
N ALA A 53 10.40 2.85 -5.98
CA ALA A 53 9.09 3.47 -5.82
C ALA A 53 9.14 4.99 -6.09
N GLU A 54 10.15 5.67 -5.56
CA GLU A 54 10.39 7.10 -5.79
C GLU A 54 10.59 7.39 -7.28
N ASN A 55 11.45 6.61 -7.97
CA ASN A 55 11.66 6.76 -9.41
C ASN A 55 10.38 6.55 -10.22
N LYS A 56 9.56 5.56 -9.85
CA LYS A 56 8.28 5.31 -10.51
C LYS A 56 7.30 6.47 -10.30
N GLN A 57 7.22 6.98 -9.07
CA GLN A 57 6.35 8.11 -8.74
C GLN A 57 6.82 9.40 -9.42
N ARG A 58 8.14 9.61 -9.55
CA ARG A 58 8.72 10.72 -10.32
C ARG A 58 8.34 10.66 -11.79
N GLN A 59 8.34 9.46 -12.40
CA GLN A 59 7.88 9.27 -13.78
C GLN A 59 6.37 9.52 -13.94
N GLU A 60 5.56 9.11 -12.97
CA GLU A 60 4.11 9.38 -12.97
C GLU A 60 3.81 10.88 -12.87
N ILE A 61 4.55 11.61 -12.03
CA ILE A 61 4.46 13.07 -11.93
C ILE A 61 4.83 13.74 -13.25
N GLU A 62 5.94 13.33 -13.90
CA GLU A 62 6.34 13.87 -15.21
C GLU A 62 5.26 13.62 -16.28
N ARG A 63 4.63 12.44 -16.30
CA ARG A 63 3.51 12.14 -17.21
C ARG A 63 2.30 13.02 -16.94
N ALA A 64 1.91 13.17 -15.67
CA ALA A 64 0.79 14.02 -15.29
C ALA A 64 1.04 15.50 -15.66
N MET A 65 2.28 15.99 -15.53
CA MET A 65 2.66 17.34 -15.95
C MET A 65 2.48 17.53 -17.47
N ILE A 66 2.90 16.56 -18.28
CA ILE A 66 2.74 16.61 -19.75
C ILE A 66 1.25 16.61 -20.13
N GLU A 67 0.43 15.80 -19.46
CA GLU A 67 -1.02 15.78 -19.70
C GLU A 67 -1.68 17.11 -19.30
N PHE A 68 -1.27 17.69 -18.17
CA PHE A 68 -1.74 18.99 -17.73
C PHE A 68 -1.40 20.10 -18.73
N GLU A 69 -0.17 20.13 -19.25
CA GLU A 69 0.22 21.09 -20.30
C GLU A 69 -0.62 20.91 -21.59
N LYS A 70 -0.87 19.67 -22.03
CA LYS A 70 -1.73 19.41 -23.19
C LYS A 70 -3.16 19.90 -22.99
N ILE A 71 -3.72 19.71 -21.79
CA ILE A 71 -5.06 20.18 -21.44
C ILE A 71 -5.10 21.71 -21.44
N LYS A 72 -4.08 22.35 -20.87
CA LYS A 72 -3.94 23.81 -20.85
C LYS A 72 -3.87 24.39 -22.27
N ASP A 73 -3.03 23.83 -23.14
CA ASP A 73 -2.95 24.25 -24.55
C ASP A 73 -4.29 24.11 -25.28
N LYS A 74 -5.02 23.03 -25.00
CA LYS A 74 -6.36 22.82 -25.60
C LYS A 74 -7.37 23.82 -25.07
N MET A 75 -7.32 24.15 -23.78
CA MET A 75 -8.16 25.17 -23.16
C MET A 75 -7.89 26.55 -23.77
N ASP A 76 -6.63 26.94 -23.94
CA ASP A 76 -6.25 28.23 -24.51
C ASP A 76 -6.70 28.36 -25.98
N ARG A 77 -6.61 27.27 -26.77
CA ARG A 77 -7.16 27.21 -28.14
C ARG A 77 -8.68 27.37 -28.13
N ASN A 78 -9.38 26.60 -27.30
CA ASN A 78 -10.84 26.68 -27.18
C ASN A 78 -11.29 28.08 -26.74
N GLN A 79 -10.56 28.72 -25.82
CA GLN A 79 -10.86 30.07 -25.36
C GLN A 79 -10.67 31.11 -26.47
N THR A 80 -9.66 30.92 -27.33
CA THR A 80 -9.44 31.76 -28.51
C THR A 80 -10.56 31.58 -29.55
N GLU A 81 -11.01 30.35 -29.80
CA GLU A 81 -12.13 30.06 -30.70
C GLU A 81 -13.45 30.63 -30.18
N LEU A 82 -13.69 30.52 -28.87
CA LEU A 82 -14.86 31.12 -28.23
C LEU A 82 -14.88 32.63 -28.42
N GLN A 83 -13.74 33.32 -28.23
CA GLN A 83 -13.64 34.77 -28.45
C GLN A 83 -13.88 35.15 -29.92
N LYS A 84 -13.39 34.36 -30.89
CA LYS A 84 -13.67 34.59 -32.31
C LYS A 84 -15.15 34.45 -32.61
N THR A 85 -15.77 33.37 -32.14
CA THR A 85 -17.20 33.10 -32.33
C THR A 85 -18.05 34.20 -31.68
N GLN A 86 -17.66 34.70 -30.51
CA GLN A 86 -18.33 35.84 -29.85
C GLN A 86 -18.26 37.12 -30.69
N LYS A 87 -17.09 37.43 -31.29
CA LYS A 87 -16.93 38.59 -32.18
C LYS A 87 -17.76 38.46 -33.44
N GLU A 88 -17.79 37.29 -34.07
CA GLU A 88 -18.62 37.01 -35.25
C GLU A 88 -20.11 37.15 -34.92
N ARG A 89 -20.54 36.63 -33.76
CA ARG A 89 -21.91 36.78 -33.24
C ARG A 89 -22.28 38.25 -33.01
N ASP A 90 -21.37 39.07 -32.48
CA ASP A 90 -21.60 40.50 -32.28
C ASP A 90 -21.67 41.28 -33.61
N GLN A 91 -20.83 40.92 -34.58
CA GLN A 91 -20.86 41.50 -35.93
C GLN A 91 -22.18 41.19 -36.64
N LEU A 92 -22.60 39.92 -36.66
CA LEU A 92 -23.88 39.51 -37.26
C LEU A 92 -25.07 40.18 -36.57
N MET A 93 -25.03 40.34 -35.25
CA MET A 93 -26.08 41.04 -34.51
C MET A 93 -26.19 42.52 -34.92
N SER A 94 -25.06 43.20 -35.14
CA SER A 94 -25.02 44.57 -35.65
C SER A 94 -25.57 44.66 -37.08
N GLU A 95 -25.20 43.72 -37.94
CA GLU A 95 -25.63 43.67 -39.33
C GLU A 95 -27.14 43.42 -39.45
N VAL A 96 -27.69 42.50 -38.65
CA VAL A 96 -29.14 42.28 -38.53
C VAL A 96 -29.85 43.56 -38.08
N LYS A 97 -29.32 44.27 -37.09
CA LYS A 97 -29.92 45.53 -36.60
C LYS A 97 -29.91 46.61 -37.69
N SER A 98 -28.83 46.72 -38.46
CA SER A 98 -28.70 47.64 -39.59
C SER A 98 -29.72 47.32 -40.69
N LEU A 99 -29.82 46.05 -41.09
CA LEU A 99 -30.79 45.58 -42.09
C LEU A 99 -32.24 45.80 -41.63
N GLN A 100 -32.52 45.60 -40.34
CA GLN A 100 -33.83 45.89 -39.76
C GLN A 100 -34.20 47.37 -39.90
N MET A 101 -33.25 48.28 -39.66
CA MET A 101 -33.45 49.73 -39.81
C MET A 101 -33.63 50.13 -41.28
N ALA A 102 -32.84 49.59 -42.19
CA ALA A 102 -32.97 49.83 -43.62
C ALA A 102 -34.32 49.34 -44.17
N LEU A 103 -34.80 48.17 -43.71
CA LEU A 103 -36.11 47.63 -44.07
C LEU A 103 -37.25 48.54 -43.59
N ASN A 104 -37.16 49.06 -42.36
CA ASN A 104 -38.15 49.98 -41.81
C ASN A 104 -38.18 51.32 -42.56
N GLN A 105 -37.03 51.82 -43.01
CA GLN A 105 -36.93 53.02 -43.85
C GLN A 105 -37.49 52.80 -45.27
N SER A 106 -37.21 51.64 -45.88
CA SER A 106 -37.74 51.29 -47.21
C SER A 106 -39.27 51.12 -47.22
N LYS A 107 -39.83 50.54 -46.15
CA LYS A 107 -41.29 50.44 -45.95
C LYS A 107 -41.98 51.79 -45.76
N ALA A 108 -41.27 52.81 -45.27
CA ALA A 108 -41.79 54.17 -45.16
C ALA A 108 -41.74 54.95 -46.50
N ALA A 109 -40.90 54.52 -47.45
CA ALA A 109 -40.66 55.23 -48.72
C ALA A 109 -41.50 54.72 -49.90
N THR A 110 -42.24 53.61 -49.76
CA THR A 110 -43.00 52.97 -50.85
C THR A 110 -44.50 53.07 -50.64
N ALA A 111 -45.03 54.29 -50.78
CA ALA A 111 -46.46 54.57 -50.89
C ALA A 111 -46.76 55.27 -52.23
N ALA A 112 -46.78 54.50 -53.33
CA ALA A 112 -47.34 54.92 -54.62
C ALA A 112 -47.72 53.67 -55.46
N PRO A 113 -48.82 53.71 -56.25
CA PRO A 113 -49.33 52.53 -56.94
C PRO A 113 -48.58 52.29 -58.25
N VAL A 114 -48.32 51.01 -58.55
CA VAL A 114 -47.41 50.57 -59.60
C VAL A 114 -48.17 49.75 -60.67
N SER A 115 -47.76 49.91 -61.93
CA SER A 115 -48.35 49.33 -63.15
C SER A 115 -48.30 47.79 -63.20
N ALA A 116 -49.19 47.17 -63.99
CA ALA A 116 -49.45 45.72 -64.02
C ALA A 116 -48.23 44.83 -64.38
N ASP A 117 -47.26 45.34 -65.15
CA ASP A 117 -46.06 44.57 -65.53
C ASP A 117 -44.98 44.57 -64.42
N GLU A 118 -44.95 45.62 -63.62
CA GLU A 118 -44.17 45.68 -62.38
C GLU A 118 -44.82 44.88 -61.25
N ALA A 119 -46.15 44.79 -61.22
CA ALA A 119 -46.87 43.93 -60.28
C ALA A 119 -46.54 42.44 -60.50
N GLN A 120 -46.33 42.00 -61.74
CA GLN A 120 -45.95 40.61 -62.03
C GLN A 120 -44.51 40.30 -61.63
N LYS A 121 -43.55 41.20 -61.93
CA LYS A 121 -42.16 41.06 -61.47
C LYS A 121 -42.04 41.16 -59.95
N SER A 122 -42.79 42.08 -59.35
CA SER A 122 -42.92 42.21 -57.90
C SER A 122 -43.49 40.94 -57.28
N ASN A 123 -44.52 40.31 -57.88
CA ASN A 123 -45.05 39.04 -57.39
C ASN A 123 -44.05 37.88 -57.47
N THR A 124 -43.27 37.79 -58.55
CA THR A 124 -42.21 36.77 -58.64
C THR A 124 -41.12 36.98 -57.60
N GLU A 125 -40.75 38.24 -57.35
CA GLU A 125 -39.75 38.59 -56.34
C GLU A 125 -40.29 38.40 -54.92
N ILE A 126 -41.56 38.73 -54.66
CA ILE A 126 -42.26 38.45 -53.41
C ILE A 126 -42.29 36.95 -53.13
N ASN A 127 -42.56 36.11 -54.14
CA ASN A 127 -42.55 34.66 -53.95
C ASN A 127 -41.15 34.11 -53.67
N ARG A 128 -40.12 34.64 -54.34
CA ARG A 128 -38.71 34.30 -54.08
C ARG A 128 -38.29 34.72 -52.67
N LEU A 129 -38.65 35.93 -52.23
CA LEU A 129 -38.38 36.44 -50.91
C LEU A 129 -39.12 35.65 -49.82
N LYS A 130 -40.37 35.25 -50.06
CA LYS A 130 -41.10 34.35 -49.15
C LYS A 130 -40.41 32.99 -49.00
N GLN A 131 -39.89 32.44 -50.09
CA GLN A 131 -39.17 31.16 -50.06
C GLN A 131 -37.83 31.27 -49.32
N LEU A 132 -37.11 32.38 -49.51
CA LEU A 132 -35.89 32.68 -48.75
C LEU A 132 -36.18 32.93 -47.27
N LEU A 133 -37.27 33.64 -46.95
CA LEU A 133 -37.71 33.85 -45.57
C LEU A 133 -38.06 32.53 -44.88
N ALA A 134 -38.86 31.67 -45.52
CA ALA A 134 -39.21 30.36 -44.98
C ALA A 134 -37.97 29.46 -44.76
N LYS A 135 -36.98 29.53 -45.67
CA LYS A 135 -35.71 28.83 -45.51
C LYS A 135 -34.91 29.40 -44.33
N SER A 136 -34.82 30.72 -44.23
CA SER A 136 -34.13 31.40 -43.12
C SER A 136 -34.79 31.12 -41.77
N GLU A 137 -36.12 31.05 -41.71
CA GLU A 137 -36.89 30.67 -40.51
C GLU A 137 -36.60 29.23 -40.11
N SER A 138 -36.53 28.31 -41.08
CA SER A 138 -36.17 26.90 -40.84
C SER A 138 -34.73 26.76 -40.32
N ASP A 139 -33.78 27.49 -40.90
CA ASP A 139 -32.38 27.45 -40.47
C ASP A 139 -32.18 28.14 -39.11
N LEU A 140 -32.94 29.20 -38.82
CA LEU A 140 -32.99 29.82 -37.49
C LEU A 140 -33.56 28.85 -36.44
N GLN A 141 -34.62 28.11 -36.77
CA GLN A 141 -35.23 27.13 -35.87
C GLN A 141 -34.25 25.98 -35.57
N LYS A 142 -33.49 25.50 -36.56
CA LYS A 142 -32.41 24.52 -36.35
C LYS A 142 -31.33 25.08 -35.44
N THR A 143 -30.89 26.32 -35.70
CA THR A 143 -29.87 26.99 -34.88
C THR A 143 -30.33 27.17 -33.43
N LEU A 144 -31.60 27.51 -33.20
CA LEU A 144 -32.20 27.59 -31.86
C LEU A 144 -32.23 26.22 -31.17
N SER A 145 -32.56 25.14 -31.90
CA SER A 145 -32.53 23.78 -31.35
C SER A 145 -31.11 23.32 -30.99
N GLU A 146 -30.12 23.66 -31.82
CA GLU A 146 -28.70 23.39 -31.56
C GLU A 146 -28.20 24.20 -30.35
N ASN A 147 -28.61 25.47 -30.23
CA ASN A 147 -28.28 26.33 -29.10
C ASN A 147 -28.85 25.77 -27.78
N ASN A 148 -30.11 25.31 -27.79
CA ASN A 148 -30.72 24.64 -26.64
C ASN A 148 -29.95 23.36 -26.27
N ARG A 149 -29.52 22.57 -27.25
CA ARG A 149 -28.71 21.37 -27.01
C ARG A 149 -27.36 21.71 -26.37
N ILE A 150 -26.64 22.70 -26.91
CA ILE A 150 -25.35 23.16 -26.38
C ILE A 150 -25.53 23.70 -24.96
N LYS A 151 -26.63 24.41 -24.68
CA LYS A 151 -26.93 24.93 -23.34
C LYS A 151 -27.10 23.80 -22.32
N MET A 152 -27.81 22.74 -22.68
CA MET A 152 -27.92 21.55 -21.81
C MET A 152 -26.58 20.85 -21.58
N GLU A 153 -25.73 20.77 -22.61
CA GLU A 153 -24.37 20.21 -22.49
C GLU A 153 -23.49 21.05 -21.56
N VAL A 154 -23.57 22.38 -21.66
CA VAL A 154 -22.85 23.31 -20.77
C VAL A 154 -23.32 23.17 -19.34
N ASP A 155 -24.63 23.06 -19.08
CA ASP A 155 -25.16 22.89 -17.73
C ASP A 155 -24.74 21.55 -17.13
N ARG A 156 -24.68 20.47 -17.95
CA ARG A 156 -24.14 19.17 -17.53
C ARG A 156 -22.65 19.25 -17.18
N LEU A 157 -21.83 19.85 -18.04
CA LEU A 157 -20.39 19.99 -17.79
C LEU A 157 -20.09 20.84 -16.55
N LYS A 158 -20.92 21.84 -16.24
CA LYS A 158 -20.82 22.60 -14.98
C LYS A 158 -21.09 21.72 -13.77
N GLN A 159 -22.10 20.85 -13.84
CA GLN A 159 -22.39 19.92 -12.75
C GLN A 159 -21.25 18.90 -12.55
N ASP A 160 -20.73 18.34 -13.64
CA ASP A 160 -19.56 17.45 -13.59
C ASP A 160 -18.33 18.15 -12.98
N LEU A 161 -18.16 19.46 -13.25
CA LEU A 161 -17.10 20.28 -12.65
C LEU A 161 -17.33 20.48 -11.15
N GLU A 162 -18.54 20.84 -10.72
CA GLU A 162 -18.87 20.99 -9.29
C GLU A 162 -18.67 19.68 -8.52
N ASP A 163 -19.04 18.54 -9.11
CA ASP A 163 -18.83 17.22 -8.50
C ASP A 163 -17.33 16.87 -8.40
N ALA A 164 -16.54 17.18 -9.43
CA ALA A 164 -15.09 16.99 -9.41
C ALA A 164 -14.41 17.90 -8.37
N GLU A 165 -14.82 19.17 -8.28
CA GLU A 165 -14.33 20.11 -7.26
C GLU A 165 -14.69 19.63 -5.84
N SER A 166 -15.90 19.11 -5.65
CA SER A 166 -16.35 18.51 -4.38
C SER A 166 -15.51 17.28 -4.01
N TYR A 167 -15.20 16.42 -4.99
CA TYR A 167 -14.35 15.24 -4.79
C TYR A 167 -12.90 15.63 -4.44
N ILE A 168 -12.33 16.62 -5.16
CA ILE A 168 -11.00 17.17 -4.86
C ILE A 168 -10.99 17.78 -3.47
N ARG A 169 -12.03 18.54 -3.11
CA ARG A 169 -12.15 19.16 -1.80
C ARG A 169 -12.21 18.11 -0.68
N LYS A 170 -13.05 17.08 -0.81
CA LYS A 170 -13.11 15.96 0.14
C LYS A 170 -11.79 15.21 0.26
N THR A 171 -11.10 14.98 -0.85
CA THR A 171 -9.78 14.34 -0.87
C THR A 171 -8.72 15.23 -0.22
N SER A 172 -8.81 16.55 -0.37
CA SER A 172 -7.89 17.53 0.25
C SER A 172 -8.16 17.78 1.73
N GLU A 173 -9.42 17.61 2.17
CA GLU A 173 -9.88 17.72 3.56
C GLU A 173 -9.66 16.40 4.33
N SER A 174 -9.41 15.28 3.64
CA SER A 174 -8.94 14.01 4.21
C SER A 174 -7.50 14.19 4.75
N GLN A 175 -7.40 14.74 5.96
CA GLN A 175 -6.18 15.23 6.61
C GLN A 175 -5.17 14.17 7.10
N GLU A 176 -5.40 12.87 6.89
CA GLU A 176 -4.50 11.83 7.41
C GLU A 176 -3.09 11.92 6.81
N GLY A 177 -2.98 12.18 5.50
CA GLY A 177 -1.67 12.24 4.84
C GLY A 177 -0.78 13.41 5.25
N LYS A 178 -1.35 14.58 5.60
CA LYS A 178 -0.54 15.76 5.97
C LYS A 178 0.01 15.67 7.39
N GLY A 179 -0.74 15.06 8.31
CA GLY A 179 -0.29 14.83 9.68
C GLY A 179 0.87 13.84 9.74
N ASP A 180 0.77 12.76 8.98
CA ASP A 180 1.80 11.74 8.95
C ASP A 180 3.03 12.19 8.16
N LEU A 181 2.88 12.98 7.09
CA LEU A 181 4.01 13.60 6.41
C LEU A 181 4.79 14.57 7.33
N LYS A 182 4.07 15.30 8.21
CA LYS A 182 4.70 16.20 9.18
C LYS A 182 5.45 15.41 10.27
N LYS A 183 4.84 14.35 10.82
CA LYS A 183 5.50 13.45 11.78
C LYS A 183 6.75 12.80 11.18
N LEU A 184 6.65 12.28 9.95
CA LEU A 184 7.78 11.65 9.27
C LEU A 184 8.91 12.66 9.00
N LYS A 185 8.56 13.92 8.69
CA LYS A 185 9.53 14.99 8.52
C LYS A 185 10.24 15.35 9.83
N ASP A 186 9.51 15.43 10.93
CA ASP A 186 10.07 15.71 12.25
C ASP A 186 10.97 14.54 12.73
N GLU A 187 10.58 13.30 12.44
CA GLU A 187 11.34 12.08 12.76
C GLU A 187 12.61 11.94 11.89
N LEU A 188 12.55 12.33 10.62
CA LEU A 188 13.72 12.45 9.74
C LEU A 188 14.69 13.54 10.22
N GLN A 189 14.18 14.67 10.69
CA GLN A 189 15.00 15.76 11.19
C GLN A 189 15.70 15.37 12.50
N LYS A 190 15.01 14.62 13.38
CA LYS A 190 15.58 14.09 14.62
C LYS A 190 16.68 13.06 14.36
N THR A 191 16.41 12.07 13.50
CA THR A 191 17.41 11.05 13.14
C THR A 191 18.64 11.63 12.45
N THR A 192 18.48 12.72 11.69
CA THR A 192 19.60 13.46 11.09
C THR A 192 20.46 14.14 12.16
N ALA A 193 19.85 14.73 13.19
CA ALA A 193 20.56 15.34 14.31
C ALA A 193 21.30 14.29 15.17
N ASP A 194 20.67 13.14 15.42
CA ASP A 194 21.29 12.03 16.15
C ASP A 194 22.50 11.47 15.37
N LEU A 195 22.39 11.38 14.03
CA LEU A 195 23.50 10.96 13.17
C LEU A 195 24.67 11.95 13.22
N GLU A 196 24.41 13.26 13.19
CA GLU A 196 25.45 14.28 13.36
C GLU A 196 26.13 14.20 14.73
N ALA A 197 25.39 13.88 15.79
CA ALA A 197 25.95 13.70 17.13
C ALA A 197 26.88 12.46 17.19
N VAL A 198 26.44 11.32 16.64
CA VAL A 198 27.25 10.10 16.55
C VAL A 198 28.49 10.31 15.68
N MET A 199 28.39 11.09 14.59
CA MET A 199 29.55 11.44 13.78
C MET A 199 30.58 12.27 14.56
N LYS A 200 30.14 13.25 15.36
CA LYS A 200 31.03 14.03 16.22
C LYS A 200 31.69 13.19 17.31
N GLU A 201 30.95 12.26 17.91
CA GLU A 201 31.48 11.33 18.92
C GLU A 201 32.48 10.36 18.29
N ARG A 202 32.19 9.84 17.09
CA ARG A 202 33.14 9.05 16.28
C ARG A 202 34.41 9.84 16.01
N ASP A 203 34.30 11.10 15.61
CA ASP A 203 35.48 11.94 15.31
C ASP A 203 36.29 12.23 16.57
N ALA A 204 35.65 12.44 17.72
CA ALA A 204 36.32 12.57 19.01
C ALA A 204 37.05 11.29 19.44
N LEU A 205 36.40 10.14 19.31
CA LEU A 205 37.04 8.83 19.57
C LEU A 205 38.17 8.54 18.58
N HIS A 206 38.06 8.99 17.33
CA HIS A 206 39.13 8.85 16.35
C HIS A 206 40.37 9.67 16.73
N ILE A 207 40.16 10.88 17.28
CA ILE A 207 41.25 11.70 17.84
C ILE A 207 41.87 11.01 19.05
N GLU A 208 41.05 10.48 19.97
CA GLU A 208 41.55 9.79 21.17
C GLU A 208 42.31 8.50 20.82
N ILE A 209 41.84 7.75 19.82
CA ILE A 209 42.57 6.59 19.27
C ILE A 209 43.88 7.03 18.64
N GLN A 210 43.91 8.14 17.91
CA GLN A 210 45.12 8.67 17.30
C GLN A 210 46.13 9.11 18.38
N GLU A 211 45.68 9.80 19.43
CA GLU A 211 46.52 10.19 20.57
C GLU A 211 47.07 8.97 21.32
N LEU A 212 46.25 7.93 21.51
CA LEU A 212 46.68 6.65 22.10
C LEU A 212 47.64 5.89 21.19
N ALA A 213 47.46 5.95 19.87
CA ALA A 213 48.36 5.36 18.89
C ALA A 213 49.71 6.07 18.87
N ASP A 214 49.73 7.41 18.89
CA ASP A 214 50.94 8.20 18.98
C ASP A 214 51.68 7.96 20.31
N ALA A 215 50.94 7.81 21.42
CA ALA A 215 51.49 7.42 22.72
C ALA A 215 52.02 5.97 22.73
N TYR A 216 51.34 5.06 22.03
CA TYR A 216 51.78 3.67 21.85
C TYR A 216 53.05 3.59 21.01
N ASP A 217 53.14 4.34 19.89
CA ASP A 217 54.33 4.42 19.06
C ASP A 217 55.54 5.02 19.82
N ALA A 218 55.29 6.00 20.70
CA ALA A 218 56.30 6.53 21.61
C ALA A 218 56.77 5.50 22.65
N LEU A 219 55.87 4.63 23.12
CA LEU A 219 56.18 3.50 24.00
C LEU A 219 56.86 2.35 23.24
N GLN A 220 56.51 2.10 21.98
CA GLN A 220 57.07 1.03 21.14
C GLN A 220 58.48 1.36 20.61
N ALA A 221 58.86 2.65 20.58
CA ALA A 221 60.24 3.10 20.35
C ALA A 221 61.20 2.73 21.51
N GLY A 222 60.68 2.31 22.66
CA GLY A 222 61.43 1.73 23.77
C GLY A 222 60.95 0.31 24.08
N GLU A 223 61.70 -0.68 23.62
CA GLU A 223 61.55 -2.13 23.92
C GLU A 223 60.73 -2.97 22.92
N GLN A 224 61.45 -3.93 22.34
CA GLN A 224 60.96 -5.19 21.75
C GLN A 224 61.46 -6.34 22.64
N PRO A 225 60.88 -7.57 22.63
CA PRO A 225 59.75 -8.07 21.82
C PRO A 225 58.71 -8.92 22.59
N LYS A 226 57.48 -9.06 22.05
CA LYS A 226 56.62 -10.26 22.24
C LYS A 226 55.86 -10.58 20.94
N GLY A 227 56.21 -11.71 20.32
CA GLY A 227 55.83 -12.08 18.95
C GLY A 227 54.40 -12.60 18.72
N ALA A 228 53.50 -12.58 19.71
CA ALA A 228 52.13 -13.07 19.54
C ALA A 228 51.12 -11.96 19.19
N ASP A 229 51.38 -10.72 19.62
CA ASP A 229 50.48 -9.59 19.34
C ASP A 229 50.80 -8.92 18.00
N VAL A 230 52.06 -8.97 17.56
CA VAL A 230 52.51 -8.46 16.25
C VAL A 230 51.81 -9.19 15.09
N GLU A 231 51.60 -10.50 15.23
CA GLU A 231 50.96 -11.31 14.19
C GLU A 231 49.45 -11.02 14.07
N LYS A 232 48.78 -10.76 15.21
CA LYS A 232 47.38 -10.29 15.22
C LYS A 232 47.23 -8.89 14.61
N TYR A 233 48.10 -7.96 14.98
CA TYR A 233 48.07 -6.62 14.40
C TYR A 233 48.42 -6.63 12.91
N GLN A 234 49.37 -7.47 12.46
CA GLN A 234 49.64 -7.68 11.03
C GLN A 234 48.43 -8.24 10.28
N GLN A 235 47.69 -9.17 10.88
CA GLN A 235 46.49 -9.75 10.27
C GLN A 235 45.34 -8.73 10.20
N GLN A 236 45.19 -7.89 11.23
CA GLN A 236 44.20 -6.83 11.26
C GLN A 236 44.52 -5.72 10.24
N ILE A 237 45.80 -5.37 10.09
CA ILE A 237 46.29 -4.46 9.04
C ILE A 237 46.03 -5.05 7.64
N GLN A 238 46.25 -6.35 7.44
CA GLN A 238 45.92 -7.01 6.16
C GLN A 238 44.42 -6.95 5.84
N ASN A 239 43.56 -7.17 6.84
CA ASN A 239 42.12 -7.10 6.66
C ASN A 239 41.66 -5.68 6.32
N LEU A 240 42.16 -4.67 7.04
CA LEU A 240 41.88 -3.27 6.77
C LEU A 240 42.41 -2.83 5.39
N GLN A 241 43.60 -3.29 4.97
CA GLN A 241 44.11 -3.05 3.62
C GLN A 241 43.23 -3.70 2.53
N GLY A 242 42.65 -4.87 2.81
CA GLY A 242 41.69 -5.54 1.93
C GLY A 242 40.37 -4.78 1.80
N GLU A 243 39.83 -4.28 2.91
CA GLU A 243 38.63 -3.44 2.92
C GLU A 243 38.85 -2.10 2.22
N MET A 244 40.01 -1.47 2.46
CA MET A 244 40.39 -0.23 1.79
C MET A 244 40.48 -0.41 0.26
N LYS A 245 41.01 -1.54 -0.22
CA LYS A 245 41.00 -1.87 -1.66
C LYS A 245 39.60 -2.07 -2.23
N LYS A 246 38.67 -2.68 -1.47
CA LYS A 246 37.28 -2.86 -1.90
C LYS A 246 36.55 -1.52 -1.99
N LEU A 247 36.75 -0.64 -1.01
CA LEU A 247 36.21 0.71 -1.01
C LEU A 247 36.77 1.54 -2.17
N ASP A 248 38.07 1.47 -2.45
CA ASP A 248 38.69 2.16 -3.60
C ASP A 248 38.11 1.69 -4.95
N GLN A 249 37.87 0.38 -5.11
CA GLN A 249 37.20 -0.16 -6.30
C GLN A 249 35.75 0.32 -6.43
N GLN A 250 35.03 0.41 -5.31
CA GLN A 250 33.65 0.88 -5.31
C GLN A 250 33.54 2.38 -5.63
N VAL A 251 34.49 3.19 -5.13
CA VAL A 251 34.62 4.60 -5.50
C VAL A 251 34.91 4.76 -6.98
N LYS A 252 35.90 4.02 -7.53
CA LYS A 252 36.20 4.05 -8.97
C LYS A 252 35.01 3.68 -9.85
N LYS A 253 34.24 2.66 -9.46
CA LYS A 253 33.02 2.27 -10.18
C LYS A 253 31.98 3.39 -10.17
N SER A 254 31.78 4.01 -9.01
CA SER A 254 30.85 5.13 -8.85
C SER A 254 31.29 6.37 -9.61
N GLU A 255 32.60 6.62 -9.73
CA GLU A 255 33.17 7.69 -10.55
C GLU A 255 32.96 7.44 -12.06
N THR A 256 33.12 6.20 -12.52
CA THR A 256 32.85 5.85 -13.93
C THR A 256 31.38 6.02 -14.28
N GLU A 257 30.47 5.57 -13.41
CA GLU A 257 29.02 5.73 -13.59
C GLU A 257 28.65 7.22 -13.60
N ASN A 258 29.25 8.04 -12.73
CA ASN A 258 29.05 9.49 -12.73
C ASN A 258 29.53 10.16 -14.04
N LYS A 259 30.67 9.73 -14.60
CA LYS A 259 31.17 10.24 -15.88
C LYS A 259 30.21 9.88 -17.03
N GLU A 260 29.68 8.65 -17.05
CA GLU A 260 28.70 8.24 -18.05
C GLU A 260 27.38 9.01 -17.94
N LEU A 261 26.89 9.24 -16.72
CA LEU A 261 25.67 10.01 -16.48
C LEU A 261 25.85 11.47 -16.92
N LYS A 262 27.00 12.08 -16.64
CA LYS A 262 27.33 13.43 -17.13
C LYS A 262 27.35 13.49 -18.67
N ALA A 263 27.95 12.51 -19.33
CA ALA A 263 27.97 12.47 -20.80
C ALA A 263 26.56 12.28 -21.41
N LYS A 264 25.69 11.49 -20.77
CA LYS A 264 24.28 11.34 -21.18
C LYS A 264 23.50 12.63 -21.00
N LEU A 265 23.71 13.34 -19.88
CA LEU A 265 23.09 14.63 -19.62
C LEU A 265 23.49 15.68 -20.66
N GLU A 266 24.76 15.74 -21.01
CA GLU A 266 25.28 16.69 -22.02
C GLU A 266 24.69 16.43 -23.41
N LYS A 267 24.56 15.15 -23.82
CA LYS A 267 23.85 14.77 -25.06
C LYS A 267 22.37 15.14 -25.04
N ALA A 268 21.69 14.98 -23.91
CA ALA A 268 20.28 15.35 -23.78
C ALA A 268 20.08 16.87 -23.89
N LEU A 269 20.97 17.66 -23.28
CA LEU A 269 20.96 19.12 -23.39
C LEU A 269 21.18 19.60 -24.83
N GLU A 270 22.10 18.98 -25.57
CA GLU A 270 22.32 19.34 -26.98
C GLU A 270 21.12 18.96 -27.87
N ALA A 271 20.45 17.84 -27.59
CA ALA A 271 19.21 17.46 -28.27
C ALA A 271 18.08 18.47 -28.00
N ILE A 272 17.91 18.91 -26.75
CA ILE A 272 16.92 19.93 -26.39
C ILE A 272 17.21 21.24 -27.14
N LYS A 273 18.47 21.67 -27.19
CA LYS A 273 18.89 22.87 -27.91
C LYS A 273 18.59 22.78 -29.42
N ASN A 274 18.81 21.62 -30.03
CA ASN A 274 18.47 21.40 -31.44
C ASN A 274 16.96 21.43 -31.68
N PHE A 275 16.15 20.81 -30.82
CA PHE A 275 14.69 20.89 -30.92
C PHE A 275 14.16 22.31 -30.72
N GLN A 276 14.74 23.08 -29.81
CA GLN A 276 14.39 24.49 -29.63
C GLN A 276 14.67 25.30 -30.91
N LYS A 277 15.82 25.08 -31.55
CA LYS A 277 16.16 25.73 -32.82
C LYS A 277 15.19 25.36 -33.94
N GLN A 278 14.87 24.08 -34.09
CA GLN A 278 13.91 23.60 -35.09
C GLN A 278 12.50 24.17 -34.86
N ASN A 279 12.10 24.33 -33.60
CA ASN A 279 10.81 24.93 -33.25
C ASN A 279 10.76 26.42 -33.63
N GLU A 280 11.84 27.17 -33.41
CA GLU A 280 11.93 28.57 -33.84
C GLU A 280 11.95 28.73 -35.37
N GLU A 281 12.59 27.82 -36.10
CA GLU A 281 12.55 27.79 -37.57
C GLU A 281 11.12 27.49 -38.07
N SER A 282 10.44 26.51 -37.48
CA SER A 282 9.05 26.15 -37.83
C SER A 282 8.07 27.29 -37.54
N LYS A 283 8.24 28.03 -36.45
CA LYS A 283 7.44 29.23 -36.14
C LYS A 283 7.62 30.33 -37.19
N LYS A 284 8.85 30.55 -37.67
CA LYS A 284 9.13 31.54 -38.72
C LYS A 284 8.47 31.15 -40.04
N GLU A 285 8.52 29.88 -40.42
CA GLU A 285 7.81 29.39 -41.61
C GLU A 285 6.30 29.56 -41.47
N LEU A 286 5.72 29.24 -40.31
CA LEU A 286 4.30 29.41 -40.04
C LEU A 286 3.88 30.88 -40.14
N HIS A 287 4.71 31.81 -39.65
CA HIS A 287 4.45 33.24 -39.78
C HIS A 287 4.46 33.69 -41.24
N LYS A 288 5.43 33.23 -42.03
CA LYS A 288 5.55 33.54 -43.46
C LYS A 288 4.38 33.00 -44.27
N VAL A 289 3.92 31.78 -43.99
CA VAL A 289 2.73 31.20 -44.62
C VAL A 289 1.47 31.99 -44.23
N ASN A 290 1.38 32.44 -42.97
CA ASN A 290 0.25 33.23 -42.52
C ASN A 290 0.19 34.62 -43.21
N GLU A 291 1.34 35.28 -43.40
CA GLU A 291 1.45 36.52 -44.19
C GLU A 291 1.09 36.32 -45.67
N GLN A 292 1.50 35.21 -46.28
CA GLN A 292 1.07 34.86 -47.62
C GLN A 292 -0.46 34.66 -47.68
N ASN A 293 -1.04 34.02 -46.68
CA ASN A 293 -2.49 33.78 -46.61
C ASN A 293 -3.30 35.09 -46.43
N THR A 294 -2.80 36.06 -45.65
CA THR A 294 -3.43 37.39 -45.52
C THR A 294 -3.33 38.20 -46.81
N THR A 295 -2.22 38.07 -47.53
CA THR A 295 -2.01 38.74 -48.83
C THR A 295 -2.96 38.16 -49.89
N LEU A 296 -3.06 36.83 -49.97
CA LEU A 296 -4.01 36.15 -50.87
C LEU A 296 -5.47 36.49 -50.54
N LYS A 297 -5.84 36.59 -49.25
CA LYS A 297 -7.18 37.03 -48.84
C LYS A 297 -7.48 38.46 -49.27
N THR A 298 -6.51 39.37 -49.16
CA THR A 298 -6.70 40.76 -49.60
C THR A 298 -6.79 40.87 -51.11
N GLU A 299 -6.00 40.11 -51.86
CA GLU A 299 -6.13 39.99 -53.32
C GLU A 299 -7.47 39.41 -53.75
N TYR A 300 -7.93 38.34 -53.10
CA TYR A 300 -9.24 37.74 -53.33
C TYR A 300 -10.38 38.75 -53.09
N THR A 301 -10.27 39.54 -52.02
CA THR A 301 -11.28 40.58 -51.70
C THR A 301 -11.30 41.69 -52.76
N LYS A 302 -10.12 42.14 -53.22
CA LYS A 302 -10.02 43.11 -54.31
C LYS A 302 -10.58 42.57 -55.62
N MET A 303 -10.30 41.31 -55.95
CA MET A 303 -10.83 40.65 -57.14
C MET A 303 -12.35 40.53 -57.08
N SER A 304 -12.89 40.17 -55.91
CA SER A 304 -14.33 40.10 -55.67
C SER A 304 -15.01 41.46 -55.81
N GLN A 305 -14.39 42.54 -55.31
CA GLN A 305 -14.89 43.91 -55.45
C GLN A 305 -14.84 44.40 -56.90
N GLN A 306 -13.76 44.09 -57.64
CA GLN A 306 -13.67 44.40 -59.07
C GLN A 306 -14.72 43.65 -59.89
N PHE A 307 -14.96 42.38 -59.58
CA PHE A 307 -16.02 41.60 -60.23
C PHE A 307 -17.41 42.21 -59.98
N GLN A 308 -17.66 42.70 -58.77
CA GLN A 308 -18.91 43.35 -58.40
C GLN A 308 -19.10 44.72 -59.07
N LEU A 309 -18.04 45.50 -59.23
CA LEU A 309 -18.05 46.76 -59.98
C LEU A 309 -18.25 46.54 -61.49
N LEU A 310 -17.61 45.51 -62.07
CA LEU A 310 -17.78 45.15 -63.47
C LEU A 310 -19.22 44.66 -63.74
N GLN A 311 -19.78 43.90 -62.80
CA GLN A 311 -21.17 43.46 -62.84
C GLN A 311 -22.16 44.63 -62.71
N GLN A 312 -21.85 45.67 -61.93
CA GLN A 312 -22.65 46.91 -61.89
C GLN A 312 -22.48 47.78 -63.14
N SER A 313 -21.28 47.85 -63.72
CA SER A 313 -20.99 48.58 -64.96
C SER A 313 -21.69 47.98 -66.18
N GLN A 314 -21.80 46.65 -66.27
CA GLN A 314 -22.53 45.97 -67.35
C GLN A 314 -24.06 46.13 -67.28
N VAL A 315 -24.62 46.56 -66.14
CA VAL A 315 -26.05 46.85 -66.00
C VAL A 315 -26.39 48.29 -66.42
N GLN A 316 -25.42 49.22 -66.43
CA GLN A 316 -25.62 50.60 -66.86
C GLN A 316 -25.32 50.87 -68.35
N GLN A 317 -24.60 49.99 -69.05
CA GLN A 317 -24.31 50.13 -70.49
C GLN A 317 -25.28 49.35 -71.41
N LYS A 318 -26.56 49.27 -71.06
CA LYS A 318 -27.61 48.66 -71.90
C LYS A 318 -28.61 49.65 -72.49
N GLN A 319 -28.19 50.87 -72.78
CA GLN A 319 -28.90 51.77 -73.69
C GLN A 319 -27.89 52.49 -74.60
N GLU A 320 -28.08 52.28 -75.92
CA GLU A 320 -27.39 52.91 -77.07
C GLU A 320 -25.91 52.51 -77.27
N GLN A 321 -25.40 52.04 -78.42
CA GLN A 321 -25.75 52.25 -79.83
C GLN A 321 -25.20 51.08 -80.68
N LYS A 322 -25.80 50.90 -81.87
CA LYS A 322 -25.45 49.91 -82.89
C LYS A 322 -24.15 50.27 -83.64
N GLY A 323 -23.40 49.22 -84.01
CA GLY A 323 -22.74 49.13 -85.32
C GLY A 323 -21.20 49.16 -85.33
N ALA A 324 -20.57 47.99 -85.13
CA ALA A 324 -19.28 47.52 -85.69
C ALA A 324 -18.61 46.39 -84.85
N GLY A 325 -19.38 45.52 -84.18
CA GLY A 325 -18.88 44.65 -83.08
C GLY A 325 -18.68 43.17 -83.39
N ASP A 326 -19.15 42.65 -84.53
CA ASP A 326 -19.34 41.20 -84.69
C ASP A 326 -18.02 40.38 -84.75
N ALA A 327 -16.90 40.98 -85.17
CA ALA A 327 -15.60 40.29 -85.20
C ALA A 327 -14.90 40.23 -83.83
N LYS A 328 -14.98 41.31 -83.03
CA LYS A 328 -14.38 41.37 -81.68
C LYS A 328 -15.21 40.60 -80.66
N LEU A 329 -16.54 40.63 -80.78
CA LEU A 329 -17.43 39.81 -79.96
C LEU A 329 -17.16 38.31 -80.15
N MET A 330 -16.87 37.86 -81.37
CA MET A 330 -16.63 36.45 -81.63
C MET A 330 -15.32 35.96 -80.98
N GLU A 331 -14.28 36.79 -80.96
CA GLU A 331 -13.03 36.49 -80.26
C GLU A 331 -13.21 36.48 -78.73
N GLU A 332 -13.98 37.41 -78.19
CA GLU A 332 -14.25 37.52 -76.77
C GLU A 332 -15.17 36.39 -76.27
N ILE A 333 -16.16 35.98 -77.07
CA ILE A 333 -16.97 34.78 -76.82
C ILE A 333 -16.09 33.51 -76.81
N ASN A 334 -15.11 33.40 -77.71
CA ASN A 334 -14.21 32.25 -77.73
C ASN A 334 -13.26 32.23 -76.53
N LYS A 335 -12.76 33.39 -76.07
CA LYS A 335 -11.97 33.49 -74.83
C LYS A 335 -12.78 33.11 -73.60
N LEU A 336 -13.99 33.65 -73.47
CA LEU A 336 -14.90 33.33 -72.36
C LEU A 336 -15.31 31.85 -72.35
N LYS A 337 -15.49 31.22 -73.53
CA LYS A 337 -15.71 29.77 -73.63
C LYS A 337 -14.50 28.98 -73.15
N GLY A 338 -13.29 29.36 -73.54
CA GLY A 338 -12.05 28.71 -73.08
C GLY A 338 -11.85 28.84 -71.57
N GLU A 339 -12.15 29.99 -70.99
CA GLU A 339 -12.12 30.20 -69.54
C GLU A 339 -13.19 29.38 -68.81
N LEU A 340 -14.39 29.27 -69.37
CA LEU A 340 -15.46 28.43 -68.83
C LEU A 340 -15.07 26.95 -68.86
N GLU A 341 -14.45 26.47 -69.94
CA GLU A 341 -13.94 25.09 -70.07
C GLU A 341 -12.83 24.82 -69.03
N ARG A 342 -11.91 25.79 -68.83
CA ARG A 342 -10.84 25.70 -67.83
C ARG A 342 -11.40 25.65 -66.41
N GLN A 343 -12.37 26.51 -66.09
CA GLN A 343 -13.06 26.50 -64.79
C GLN A 343 -13.85 25.21 -64.56
N ARG A 344 -14.47 24.63 -65.60
CA ARG A 344 -15.12 23.32 -65.51
C ARG A 344 -14.11 22.21 -65.19
N GLY A 345 -12.94 22.22 -65.83
CA GLY A 345 -11.86 21.27 -65.55
C GLY A 345 -11.32 21.38 -64.13
N GLU A 346 -11.13 22.60 -63.63
CA GLU A 346 -10.71 22.85 -62.23
C GLU A 346 -11.79 22.40 -61.25
N THR A 347 -13.05 22.75 -61.50
CA THR A 347 -14.19 22.31 -60.67
C THR A 347 -14.28 20.78 -60.60
N GLN A 348 -14.02 20.09 -61.71
CA GLN A 348 -14.00 18.63 -61.75
C GLN A 348 -12.85 18.04 -60.92
N LYS A 349 -11.64 18.63 -60.97
CA LYS A 349 -10.51 18.22 -60.13
C LYS A 349 -10.80 18.41 -58.65
N TRP A 350 -11.29 19.59 -58.25
CA TRP A 350 -11.67 19.86 -56.86
C TRP A 350 -12.79 18.93 -56.38
N THR A 351 -13.72 18.55 -57.25
CA THR A 351 -14.77 17.57 -56.93
C THR A 351 -14.18 16.17 -56.67
N GLN A 352 -13.20 15.74 -57.48
CA GLN A 352 -12.52 14.45 -57.27
C GLN A 352 -11.68 14.44 -55.99
N GLU A 353 -10.95 15.51 -55.71
CA GLU A 353 -10.19 15.67 -54.46
C GLU A 353 -11.12 15.67 -53.24
N ALA A 354 -12.24 16.38 -53.30
CA ALA A 354 -13.24 16.37 -52.24
C ALA A 354 -13.85 14.97 -52.01
N GLN A 355 -14.06 14.18 -53.07
CA GLN A 355 -14.50 12.79 -52.94
C GLN A 355 -13.42 11.88 -52.32
N GLN A 356 -12.14 12.07 -52.67
CA GLN A 356 -11.05 11.31 -52.06
C GLN A 356 -10.89 11.63 -50.57
N LEU A 357 -10.95 12.91 -50.20
CA LEU A 357 -10.88 13.33 -48.80
C LEU A 357 -12.06 12.78 -47.98
N ARG A 358 -13.28 12.74 -48.55
CA ARG A 358 -14.44 12.09 -47.90
C ARG A 358 -14.19 10.61 -47.64
N LYS A 359 -13.64 9.86 -48.61
CA LYS A 359 -13.31 8.44 -48.40
C LYS A 359 -12.24 8.23 -47.33
N GLN A 360 -11.25 9.11 -47.24
CA GLN A 360 -10.24 9.05 -46.18
C GLN A 360 -10.85 9.35 -44.81
N LEU A 361 -11.76 10.33 -44.73
CA LEU A 361 -12.50 10.64 -43.52
C LEU A 361 -13.34 9.44 -43.04
N ASP A 362 -14.07 8.79 -43.95
CA ASP A 362 -14.90 7.62 -43.62
C ASP A 362 -14.04 6.46 -43.08
N ARG A 363 -12.88 6.20 -43.69
CA ARG A 363 -11.93 5.17 -43.20
C ARG A 363 -11.38 5.50 -41.82
N ALA A 364 -10.98 6.76 -41.59
CA ALA A 364 -10.48 7.18 -40.28
C ALA A 364 -11.57 7.08 -39.20
N GLN A 365 -12.83 7.38 -39.54
CA GLN A 365 -13.96 7.20 -38.61
C GLN A 365 -14.19 5.73 -38.26
N GLU A 366 -14.04 4.82 -39.24
CA GLU A 366 -14.18 3.38 -39.02
C GLU A 366 -13.03 2.82 -38.16
N GLU A 367 -11.80 3.27 -38.38
CA GLU A 367 -10.64 2.95 -37.54
C GLU A 367 -10.84 3.44 -36.09
N ILE A 368 -11.31 4.68 -35.90
CA ILE A 368 -11.63 5.21 -34.56
C ILE A 368 -12.68 4.34 -33.86
N LYS A 369 -13.71 3.88 -34.60
CA LYS A 369 -14.74 2.99 -34.04
C LYS A 369 -14.15 1.64 -33.63
N ASN A 370 -13.28 1.05 -34.46
CA ASN A 370 -12.61 -0.21 -34.15
C ASN A 370 -11.70 -0.09 -32.92
N PHE A 371 -10.88 0.97 -32.83
CA PHE A 371 -10.08 1.25 -31.64
C PHE A 371 -10.95 1.47 -30.39
N GLY A 372 -12.14 2.04 -30.54
CA GLY A 372 -13.11 2.17 -29.44
C GLY A 372 -13.56 0.82 -28.88
N VAL A 373 -13.82 -0.16 -29.75
CA VAL A 373 -14.19 -1.53 -29.35
C VAL A 373 -13.01 -2.27 -28.71
N GLU A 374 -11.80 -2.15 -29.28
CA GLU A 374 -10.60 -2.74 -28.69
C GLU A 374 -10.29 -2.16 -27.31
N ARG A 375 -10.42 -0.84 -27.15
CA ARG A 375 -10.27 -0.17 -25.85
C ARG A 375 -11.26 -0.72 -24.83
N GLN A 376 -12.53 -0.92 -25.19
CA GLN A 376 -13.51 -1.54 -24.29
C GLN A 376 -13.15 -2.99 -23.93
N ARG A 377 -12.63 -3.77 -24.88
CA ARG A 377 -12.18 -5.15 -24.63
C ARG A 377 -11.00 -5.19 -23.66
N PHE A 378 -10.01 -4.31 -23.85
CA PHE A 378 -8.88 -4.21 -22.92
C PHE A 378 -9.31 -3.71 -21.55
N GLN A 379 -10.24 -2.75 -21.49
CA GLN A 379 -10.82 -2.26 -20.23
C GLN A 379 -11.49 -3.40 -19.45
N GLN A 380 -12.31 -4.23 -20.10
CA GLN A 380 -12.92 -5.39 -19.45
C GLN A 380 -11.90 -6.44 -18.98
N GLN A 381 -10.80 -6.62 -19.71
CA GLN A 381 -9.72 -7.52 -19.28
C GLN A 381 -8.99 -6.98 -18.05
N LEU A 382 -8.73 -5.67 -17.99
CA LEU A 382 -8.13 -5.03 -16.84
C LEU A 382 -9.05 -5.12 -15.61
N GLU A 383 -10.34 -4.86 -15.76
CA GLU A 383 -11.32 -4.98 -14.67
C GLU A 383 -11.37 -6.41 -14.09
N LYS A 384 -11.34 -7.44 -14.94
CA LYS A 384 -11.26 -8.83 -14.48
C LYS A 384 -9.96 -9.12 -13.73
N LEU A 385 -8.83 -8.63 -14.23
CA LEU A 385 -7.54 -8.85 -13.58
C LEU A 385 -7.46 -8.13 -12.22
N VAL A 386 -8.02 -6.92 -12.12
CA VAL A 386 -8.14 -6.19 -10.84
C VAL A 386 -9.00 -6.99 -9.85
N ALA A 387 -10.16 -7.49 -10.26
CA ALA A 387 -11.01 -8.31 -9.40
C ALA A 387 -10.31 -9.61 -8.94
N GLU A 388 -9.55 -10.28 -9.83
CA GLU A 388 -8.75 -11.45 -9.48
C GLU A 388 -7.62 -11.12 -8.49
N LEU A 389 -6.99 -9.95 -8.62
CA LEU A 389 -5.95 -9.49 -7.69
C LEU A 389 -6.54 -9.14 -6.32
N GLU A 390 -7.67 -8.42 -6.26
CA GLU A 390 -8.39 -8.11 -5.03
C GLU A 390 -8.81 -9.40 -4.29
N GLN A 391 -9.34 -10.38 -5.02
CA GLN A 391 -9.69 -11.68 -4.45
C GLN A 391 -8.46 -12.41 -3.90
N ARG A 392 -7.33 -12.39 -4.62
CA ARG A 392 -6.08 -12.99 -4.14
C ARG A 392 -5.53 -12.29 -2.91
N GLU A 393 -5.63 -10.97 -2.81
CA GLU A 393 -5.24 -10.23 -1.62
C GLU A 393 -6.10 -10.58 -0.42
N HIS A 394 -7.42 -10.69 -0.60
CA HIS A 394 -8.34 -11.13 0.43
C HIS A 394 -8.01 -12.56 0.92
N ASP A 395 -7.79 -13.50 0.00
CA ASP A 395 -7.41 -14.88 0.35
C ASP A 395 -6.06 -14.94 1.08
N MET A 396 -5.08 -14.12 0.69
CA MET A 396 -3.81 -13.99 1.38
C MET A 396 -3.96 -13.43 2.80
N GLN A 397 -4.82 -12.43 3.00
CA GLN A 397 -5.11 -11.89 4.32
C GLN A 397 -5.82 -12.93 5.21
N ALA A 398 -6.79 -13.67 4.67
CA ALA A 398 -7.47 -14.74 5.37
C ALA A 398 -6.49 -15.85 5.79
N MET A 399 -5.57 -16.26 4.90
CA MET A 399 -4.51 -17.22 5.21
C MET A 399 -3.56 -16.72 6.29
N LYS A 400 -3.15 -15.44 6.25
CA LYS A 400 -2.32 -14.85 7.32
C LYS A 400 -3.03 -14.86 8.68
N GLN A 401 -4.31 -14.52 8.74
CA GLN A 401 -5.10 -14.57 9.97
C GLN A 401 -5.25 -16.00 10.49
N ALA A 402 -5.51 -16.98 9.61
CA ALA A 402 -5.58 -18.39 9.98
C ALA A 402 -4.23 -18.89 10.53
N GLN A 403 -3.13 -18.54 9.87
CA GLN A 403 -1.79 -18.91 10.32
C GLN A 403 -1.46 -18.31 11.69
N GLN A 404 -1.83 -17.04 11.94
CA GLN A 404 -1.62 -16.39 13.22
C GLN A 404 -2.41 -17.07 14.36
N LYS A 405 -3.65 -17.51 14.11
CA LYS A 405 -4.44 -18.28 15.08
C LYS A 405 -3.81 -19.64 15.40
N VAL A 406 -3.31 -20.36 14.39
CA VAL A 406 -2.61 -21.64 14.59
C VAL A 406 -1.32 -21.44 15.40
N THR A 407 -0.56 -20.38 15.13
CA THR A 407 0.64 -20.05 15.92
C THR A 407 0.29 -19.75 17.37
N GLN A 408 -0.76 -18.97 17.64
CA GLN A 408 -1.21 -18.68 19.00
C GLN A 408 -1.66 -19.95 19.74
N GLN A 409 -2.46 -20.81 19.11
CA GLN A 409 -2.87 -22.10 19.71
C GLN A 409 -1.67 -23.01 20.01
N THR A 410 -0.68 -23.07 19.12
CA THR A 410 0.52 -23.90 19.30
C THR A 410 1.37 -23.40 20.48
N THR A 411 1.54 -22.08 20.59
CA THR A 411 2.25 -21.47 21.72
C THR A 411 1.51 -21.73 23.05
N GLN A 412 0.18 -21.61 23.06
CA GLN A 412 -0.63 -21.86 24.24
C GLN A 412 -0.57 -23.34 24.69
N GLN A 413 -0.62 -24.29 23.74
CA GLN A 413 -0.41 -25.71 24.04
C GLN A 413 0.99 -25.99 24.61
N SER A 414 2.03 -25.34 24.07
CA SER A 414 3.39 -25.50 24.59
C SER A 414 3.53 -24.96 26.02
N GLN A 415 2.84 -23.86 26.35
CA GLN A 415 2.83 -23.30 27.71
C GLN A 415 2.10 -24.21 28.69
N GLN A 416 0.91 -24.71 28.33
CA GLN A 416 0.15 -25.66 29.15
C GLN A 416 0.95 -26.95 29.42
N MET A 417 1.67 -27.46 28.41
CA MET A 417 2.51 -28.64 28.57
C MET A 417 3.71 -28.40 29.52
N ALA A 418 4.30 -27.20 29.47
CA ALA A 418 5.38 -26.82 30.36
C ALA A 418 4.90 -26.70 31.82
N GLU A 419 3.72 -26.11 32.04
CA GLU A 419 3.09 -25.98 33.36
C GLU A 419 2.72 -27.35 33.95
N LEU A 420 2.18 -28.25 33.14
CA LEU A 420 1.88 -29.63 33.54
C LEU A 420 3.14 -30.37 34.02
N ASN A 421 4.25 -30.24 33.29
CA ASN A 421 5.52 -30.86 33.67
C ASN A 421 6.10 -30.25 34.97
N ALA A 422 5.92 -28.94 35.18
CA ALA A 422 6.34 -28.27 36.41
C ALA A 422 5.53 -28.77 37.63
N LEU A 423 4.20 -28.89 37.50
CA LEU A 423 3.33 -29.42 38.55
C LEU A 423 3.65 -30.88 38.88
N LYS A 424 3.91 -31.73 37.87
CA LYS A 424 4.37 -33.11 38.08
C LYS A 424 5.65 -33.17 38.91
N LYS A 425 6.64 -32.32 38.58
CA LYS A 425 7.90 -32.26 39.33
C LYS A 425 7.69 -31.80 40.77
N GLN A 426 6.83 -30.79 40.99
CA GLN A 426 6.50 -30.34 42.34
C GLN A 426 5.79 -31.42 43.16
N LEU A 427 4.92 -32.22 42.53
CA LEU A 427 4.25 -33.35 43.17
C LEU A 427 5.25 -34.45 43.57
N GLU A 428 6.21 -34.78 42.71
CA GLU A 428 7.29 -35.73 43.00
C GLU A 428 8.18 -35.25 44.17
N GLU A 429 8.55 -33.97 44.18
CA GLU A 429 9.34 -33.38 45.27
C GLU A 429 8.55 -33.41 46.60
N ARG A 430 7.27 -33.04 46.59
CA ARG A 430 6.41 -33.09 47.78
C ARG A 430 6.17 -34.50 48.28
N SER A 431 5.95 -35.48 47.40
CA SER A 431 5.76 -36.87 47.80
C SER A 431 7.02 -37.46 48.45
N LYS A 432 8.21 -37.06 47.98
CA LYS A 432 9.48 -37.43 48.62
C LYS A 432 9.61 -36.82 50.03
N VAL A 433 9.31 -35.53 50.19
CA VAL A 433 9.31 -34.86 51.50
C VAL A 433 8.32 -35.52 52.46
N LEU A 434 7.12 -35.86 51.97
CA LEU A 434 6.14 -36.62 52.74
C LEU A 434 6.72 -37.92 53.28
N SER A 435 7.27 -38.77 52.41
CA SER A 435 7.89 -40.05 52.80
C SER A 435 9.02 -39.88 53.82
N GLU A 436 9.85 -38.83 53.70
CA GLU A 436 10.91 -38.53 54.65
C GLU A 436 10.37 -38.10 56.02
N THR A 437 9.33 -37.25 56.04
CA THR A 437 8.67 -36.81 57.28
C THR A 437 7.92 -37.94 57.99
N GLU A 438 7.25 -38.84 57.25
CA GLU A 438 6.62 -40.05 57.77
C GLU A 438 7.63 -40.97 58.45
N LYS A 439 8.77 -41.24 57.80
CA LYS A 439 9.85 -42.05 58.38
C LYS A 439 10.41 -41.43 59.65
N SER A 440 10.60 -40.12 59.68
CA SER A 440 11.06 -39.38 60.86
C SER A 440 10.06 -39.47 62.01
N LEU A 441 8.76 -39.34 61.71
CA LEU A 441 7.68 -39.51 62.68
C LEU A 441 7.66 -40.94 63.25
N GLN A 442 7.79 -41.95 62.39
CA GLN A 442 7.82 -43.35 62.79
C GLN A 442 9.01 -43.66 63.70
N LYS A 443 10.20 -43.14 63.37
CA LYS A 443 11.40 -43.27 64.20
C LYS A 443 11.20 -42.61 65.57
N LYS A 444 10.67 -41.38 65.62
CA LYS A 444 10.38 -40.68 66.87
C LYS A 444 9.34 -41.41 67.72
N GLN A 445 8.34 -42.02 67.09
CA GLN A 445 7.36 -42.85 67.81
C GLN A 445 8.01 -44.09 68.42
N GLN A 446 8.96 -44.74 67.72
CA GLN A 446 9.72 -45.86 68.27
C GLN A 446 10.59 -45.43 69.45
N ASP A 447 11.28 -44.28 69.35
CA ASP A 447 12.10 -43.72 70.42
C ASP A 447 11.24 -43.44 71.68
N ILE A 448 10.05 -42.84 71.51
CA ILE A 448 9.10 -42.62 72.62
C ILE A 448 8.70 -43.93 73.27
N ASN A 449 8.27 -44.94 72.49
CA ASN A 449 7.87 -46.24 73.02
C ASN A 449 9.00 -46.91 73.81
N GLN A 450 10.25 -46.81 73.35
CA GLN A 450 11.41 -47.36 74.06
C GLN A 450 11.66 -46.63 75.39
N MET A 451 11.56 -45.30 75.40
CA MET A 451 11.74 -44.49 76.60
C MET A 451 10.62 -44.71 77.62
N GLU A 452 9.38 -44.91 77.17
CA GLU A 452 8.24 -45.28 78.04
C GLU A 452 8.47 -46.63 78.72
N VAL A 453 8.96 -47.63 77.97
CA VAL A 453 9.31 -48.95 78.53
C VAL A 453 10.45 -48.83 79.56
N GLN A 454 11.48 -48.03 79.27
CA GLN A 454 12.57 -47.77 80.22
C GLN A 454 12.09 -47.06 81.48
N LEU A 455 11.23 -46.06 81.34
CA LEU A 455 10.59 -45.35 82.46
C LEU A 455 9.76 -46.32 83.30
N GLN A 456 8.97 -47.18 82.68
CA GLN A 456 8.14 -48.18 83.38
C GLN A 456 8.99 -49.19 84.16
N ASN A 457 10.12 -49.63 83.59
CA ASN A 457 11.07 -50.51 84.25
C ASN A 457 11.78 -49.82 85.43
N ALA A 458 12.19 -48.56 85.27
CA ALA A 458 12.79 -47.77 86.35
C ALA A 458 11.80 -47.53 87.51
N MET A 459 10.52 -47.27 87.20
CA MET A 459 9.46 -47.14 88.21
C MET A 459 9.22 -48.45 88.97
N LYS A 460 9.23 -49.60 88.28
CA LYS A 460 9.13 -50.92 88.92
C LYS A 460 10.33 -51.23 89.83
N ALA A 461 11.54 -50.87 89.41
CA ALA A 461 12.76 -51.05 90.20
C ALA A 461 12.79 -50.14 91.45
N ALA A 462 12.25 -48.92 91.36
CA ALA A 462 12.09 -48.03 92.50
C ALA A 462 11.06 -48.56 93.54
N ALA A 463 10.02 -49.27 93.10
CA ALA A 463 9.04 -49.90 93.99
C ALA A 463 9.57 -51.15 94.73
N ALA A 464 10.72 -51.71 94.31
CA ALA A 464 11.30 -52.94 94.84
C ALA A 464 12.41 -52.74 95.91
N GLY A 465 12.65 -51.52 96.41
CA GLY A 465 13.50 -51.26 97.59
C GLY A 465 14.97 -50.87 97.36
N SER A 466 15.36 -50.46 96.15
CA SER A 466 16.70 -49.90 95.84
C SER A 466 16.84 -48.42 96.27
N PRO A 467 18.05 -47.81 96.36
CA PRO A 467 18.26 -46.51 97.04
C PRO A 467 17.43 -45.37 96.41
N ALA A 468 16.54 -44.78 97.21
CA ALA A 468 15.43 -43.94 96.77
C ALA A 468 15.83 -42.65 96.01
N ALA A 469 16.92 -41.99 96.40
CA ALA A 469 17.28 -40.68 95.85
C ALA A 469 17.84 -40.70 94.41
N ALA A 470 18.62 -41.73 94.06
CA ALA A 470 19.20 -41.89 92.72
C ALA A 470 18.17 -42.38 91.68
N ASN A 471 17.19 -43.18 92.12
CA ASN A 471 16.11 -43.65 91.27
C ASN A 471 15.09 -42.53 90.96
N GLU A 472 14.82 -41.63 91.91
CA GLU A 472 13.87 -40.52 91.71
C GLU A 472 14.39 -39.47 90.69
N THR A 473 15.69 -39.17 90.71
CA THR A 473 16.32 -38.27 89.74
C THR A 473 16.29 -38.85 88.32
N LEU A 474 16.61 -40.14 88.16
CA LEU A 474 16.55 -40.83 86.87
C LEU A 474 15.13 -40.89 86.30
N ILE A 475 14.12 -41.16 87.15
CA ILE A 475 12.70 -41.16 86.75
C ILE A 475 12.27 -39.78 86.27
N ASN A 476 12.65 -38.71 86.96
CA ASN A 476 12.31 -37.34 86.56
C ASN A 476 13.00 -36.93 85.24
N GLU A 477 14.24 -37.37 85.02
CA GLU A 477 14.95 -37.13 83.76
C GLU A 477 14.32 -37.89 82.59
N LEU A 478 13.93 -39.15 82.78
CA LEU A 478 13.23 -39.95 81.77
C LEU A 478 11.85 -39.36 81.44
N LYS A 479 11.09 -38.88 82.44
CA LYS A 479 9.82 -38.16 82.22
C LYS A 479 10.02 -36.91 81.37
N LYS A 480 11.02 -36.08 81.69
CA LYS A 480 11.31 -34.85 80.94
C LYS A 480 11.73 -35.15 79.50
N LYS A 481 12.49 -36.23 79.27
CA LYS A 481 12.84 -36.70 77.92
C LYS A 481 11.62 -37.21 77.14
N CYS A 482 10.70 -37.96 77.77
CA CYS A 482 9.45 -38.38 77.14
C CYS A 482 8.59 -37.17 76.75
N GLU A 483 8.38 -36.21 77.66
CA GLU A 483 7.65 -34.97 77.36
C GLU A 483 8.28 -34.15 76.23
N SER A 484 9.62 -34.10 76.16
CA SER A 484 10.33 -33.43 75.09
C SER A 484 10.13 -34.12 73.74
N HIS A 485 10.24 -35.44 73.69
CA HIS A 485 10.01 -36.21 72.47
C HIS A 485 8.53 -36.19 72.03
N GLU A 486 7.58 -36.15 72.98
CA GLU A 486 6.15 -35.98 72.69
C GLU A 486 5.89 -34.63 72.00
N LYS A 487 6.51 -33.55 72.49
CA LYS A 487 6.43 -32.21 71.87
C LYS A 487 7.06 -32.20 70.47
N GLU A 488 8.22 -32.83 70.29
CA GLU A 488 8.86 -32.97 68.97
C GLU A 488 8.00 -33.76 67.98
N LYS A 489 7.38 -34.85 68.43
CA LYS A 489 6.44 -35.66 67.64
C LYS A 489 5.24 -34.84 67.19
N GLU A 490 4.63 -34.05 68.07
CA GLU A 490 3.51 -33.17 67.71
C GLU A 490 3.89 -32.07 66.71
N VAL A 491 5.15 -31.59 66.75
CA VAL A 491 5.67 -30.66 65.73
C VAL A 491 5.85 -31.36 64.38
N ILE A 492 6.42 -32.57 64.36
CA ILE A 492 6.61 -33.36 63.13
C ILE A 492 5.24 -33.73 62.52
N LYS A 493 4.25 -34.07 63.36
CA LYS A 493 2.89 -34.40 62.94
C LYS A 493 2.16 -33.22 62.30
N ARG A 494 2.35 -32.00 62.83
CA ARG A 494 1.84 -30.77 62.19
C ARG A 494 2.50 -30.52 60.83
N LYS A 495 3.82 -30.66 60.74
CA LYS A 495 4.55 -30.53 59.47
C LYS A 495 4.14 -31.57 58.43
N LEU A 496 3.87 -32.81 58.86
CA LEU A 496 3.36 -33.88 57.99
C LEU A 496 2.00 -33.46 57.39
N LYS A 497 1.06 -33.02 58.24
CA LYS A 497 -0.26 -32.55 57.79
C LYS A 497 -0.18 -31.36 56.82
N GLU A 498 0.67 -30.37 57.09
CA GLU A 498 0.89 -29.24 56.19
C GLU A 498 1.45 -29.68 54.82
N SER A 499 2.33 -30.68 54.83
CA SER A 499 2.90 -31.27 53.61
C SER A 499 1.86 -32.07 52.83
N GLU A 500 0.99 -32.82 53.52
CA GLU A 500 -0.10 -33.61 52.93
C GLU A 500 -1.12 -32.70 52.24
N GLU A 501 -1.56 -31.64 52.92
CA GLU A 501 -2.49 -30.66 52.36
C GLU A 501 -1.89 -29.97 51.13
N GLY A 502 -0.61 -29.63 51.18
CA GLY A 502 0.04 -29.01 50.02
C GLY A 502 0.28 -29.96 48.85
N ALA A 503 0.52 -31.26 49.09
CA ALA A 503 0.56 -32.26 48.03
C ALA A 503 -0.82 -32.48 47.40
N SER A 504 -1.88 -32.50 48.21
CA SER A 504 -3.27 -32.61 47.74
C SER A 504 -3.69 -31.41 46.86
N ARG A 505 -3.25 -30.19 47.19
CA ARG A 505 -3.49 -29.00 46.35
C ARG A 505 -2.83 -29.10 44.99
N VAL A 506 -1.54 -29.45 44.95
CA VAL A 506 -0.79 -29.63 43.69
C VAL A 506 -1.38 -30.76 42.85
N GLN A 507 -1.83 -31.85 43.49
CA GLN A 507 -2.53 -32.95 42.81
C GLN A 507 -3.83 -32.47 42.16
N SER A 508 -4.65 -31.71 42.87
CA SER A 508 -5.90 -31.17 42.32
C SER A 508 -5.67 -30.20 41.15
N GLU A 509 -4.59 -29.40 41.19
CA GLU A 509 -4.22 -28.51 40.08
C GLU A 509 -3.73 -29.31 38.88
N LEU A 510 -2.94 -30.38 39.09
CA LEU A 510 -2.52 -31.29 38.04
C LEU A 510 -3.70 -31.98 37.35
N ASP A 511 -4.65 -32.50 38.12
CA ASP A 511 -5.85 -33.17 37.59
C ASP A 511 -6.72 -32.21 36.78
N ARG A 512 -6.88 -30.97 37.25
CA ARG A 512 -7.59 -29.92 36.51
C ARG A 512 -6.91 -29.60 35.17
N LEU A 513 -5.58 -29.51 35.16
CA LEU A 513 -4.82 -29.16 33.95
C LEU A 513 -4.81 -30.31 32.93
N LEU A 514 -4.76 -31.56 33.42
CA LEU A 514 -4.96 -32.76 32.60
C LEU A 514 -6.34 -32.77 31.94
N GLN A 515 -7.41 -32.47 32.70
CA GLN A 515 -8.76 -32.42 32.14
C GLN A 515 -8.91 -31.35 31.05
N ILE A 516 -8.30 -30.17 31.24
CA ILE A 516 -8.26 -29.11 30.23
C ILE A 516 -7.53 -29.61 28.97
N MET A 517 -6.38 -30.27 29.12
CA MET A 517 -5.65 -30.82 27.98
C MET A 517 -6.44 -31.89 27.22
N THR A 518 -7.12 -32.80 27.92
CA THR A 518 -7.96 -33.83 27.27
C THR A 518 -9.10 -33.19 26.49
N SER A 519 -9.82 -32.23 27.09
CA SER A 519 -10.89 -31.51 26.37
C SER A 519 -10.36 -30.74 25.15
N SER A 520 -9.17 -30.14 25.25
CA SER A 520 -8.52 -29.45 24.13
C SER A 520 -8.10 -30.41 23.00
N GLU A 521 -7.64 -31.62 23.33
CA GLU A 521 -7.32 -32.65 22.33
C GLU A 521 -8.55 -33.18 21.62
N GLU A 522 -9.66 -33.38 22.34
CA GLU A 522 -10.96 -33.79 21.77
C GLU A 522 -11.52 -32.71 20.83
N GLU A 523 -11.44 -31.44 21.21
CA GLU A 523 -11.81 -30.31 20.35
C GLU A 523 -10.92 -30.25 19.09
N LYS A 524 -9.60 -30.44 19.25
CA LYS A 524 -8.65 -30.47 18.12
C LYS A 524 -8.94 -31.64 17.18
N PHE A 525 -9.28 -32.81 17.71
CA PHE A 525 -9.69 -33.95 16.89
C PHE A 525 -10.96 -33.66 16.11
N THR A 526 -11.95 -33.04 16.75
CA THR A 526 -13.21 -32.63 16.12
C THR A 526 -12.99 -31.59 15.01
N LEU A 527 -12.14 -30.58 15.26
CA LEU A 527 -11.77 -29.57 14.26
C LEU A 527 -11.00 -30.18 13.09
N ASN A 528 -10.03 -31.07 13.35
CA ASN A 528 -9.28 -31.74 12.29
C ASN A 528 -10.19 -32.63 11.41
N LYS A 529 -11.17 -33.30 12.03
CA LYS A 529 -12.20 -34.06 11.30
C LYS A 529 -13.05 -33.15 10.42
N GLN A 530 -13.51 -32.00 10.94
CA GLN A 530 -14.25 -31.01 10.15
C GLN A 530 -13.41 -30.46 8.98
N ILE A 531 -12.12 -30.17 9.20
CA ILE A 531 -11.20 -29.73 8.14
C ILE A 531 -11.07 -30.81 7.06
N GLN A 532 -10.91 -32.08 7.45
CA GLN A 532 -10.80 -33.19 6.51
C GLN A 532 -12.09 -33.37 5.70
N ASP A 533 -13.26 -33.27 6.33
CA ASP A 533 -14.57 -33.34 5.66
C ASP A 533 -14.75 -32.18 4.67
N LEU A 534 -14.35 -30.96 5.04
CA LEU A 534 -14.38 -29.78 4.16
C LEU A 534 -13.43 -29.93 2.98
N GLN A 535 -12.21 -30.45 3.19
CA GLN A 535 -11.25 -30.71 2.12
C GLN A 535 -11.74 -31.79 1.15
N ASN A 536 -12.40 -32.83 1.67
CA ASN A 536 -13.02 -33.88 0.85
C ASN A 536 -14.19 -33.33 0.04
N ALA A 537 -15.05 -32.49 0.64
CA ALA A 537 -16.14 -31.82 -0.05
C ALA A 537 -15.63 -30.86 -1.15
N LEU A 538 -14.54 -30.13 -0.89
CA LEU A 538 -13.90 -29.25 -1.86
C LEU A 538 -13.33 -30.04 -3.04
N ARG A 539 -12.63 -31.17 -2.80
CA ARG A 539 -12.16 -32.07 -3.85
C ARG A 539 -13.30 -32.67 -4.67
N ALA A 540 -14.41 -33.04 -4.04
CA ALA A 540 -15.59 -33.56 -4.73
C ALA A 540 -16.24 -32.49 -5.63
N ALA A 541 -16.31 -31.23 -5.16
CA ALA A 541 -16.81 -30.11 -5.95
C ALA A 541 -15.88 -29.75 -7.13
N GLN A 542 -14.56 -29.80 -6.92
CA GLN A 542 -13.56 -29.53 -7.97
C GLN A 542 -13.46 -30.63 -9.03
N SER A 543 -13.88 -31.86 -8.72
CA SER A 543 -13.87 -33.00 -9.65
C SER A 543 -15.16 -33.16 -10.46
N GLY A 544 -16.15 -32.28 -10.31
CA GLY A 544 -17.36 -32.24 -11.13
C GLY A 544 -18.36 -33.37 -10.85
N ALA A 545 -18.25 -34.09 -9.74
CA ALA A 545 -19.21 -35.13 -9.36
C ALA A 545 -20.46 -34.52 -8.68
N PRO A 546 -21.68 -35.08 -8.87
CA PRO A 546 -22.89 -34.56 -8.24
C PRO A 546 -22.77 -34.73 -6.71
N ALA A 547 -22.98 -33.64 -5.98
CA ALA A 547 -22.90 -33.64 -4.52
C ALA A 547 -23.90 -34.65 -3.90
N PRO A 548 -23.49 -35.47 -2.91
CA PRO A 548 -24.46 -36.22 -2.12
C PRO A 548 -25.28 -35.24 -1.29
N ARG A 549 -26.61 -35.40 -1.34
CA ARG A 549 -27.55 -34.60 -0.53
C ARG A 549 -27.14 -34.69 0.95
N ARG A 550 -26.87 -33.53 1.55
CA ARG A 550 -26.76 -33.38 3.01
C ARG A 550 -28.01 -33.96 3.67
N GLN A 551 -27.86 -35.02 4.45
CA GLN A 551 -28.80 -35.30 5.53
C GLN A 551 -28.50 -34.29 6.64
N ALA A 552 -29.53 -33.57 7.06
CA ALA A 552 -29.44 -32.65 8.19
C ALA A 552 -29.03 -33.43 9.46
N PRO A 553 -28.25 -32.83 10.37
CA PRO A 553 -27.93 -33.47 11.64
C PRO A 553 -29.21 -33.63 12.47
N PRO A 554 -29.36 -34.72 13.24
CA PRO A 554 -30.52 -34.88 14.11
C PRO A 554 -30.45 -33.84 15.24
N ASP A 555 -31.59 -33.21 15.47
CA ASP A 555 -31.85 -32.17 16.46
C ASP A 555 -31.41 -32.63 17.88
N GLU A 556 -30.46 -31.91 18.47
CA GLU A 556 -29.86 -32.21 19.79
C GLU A 556 -30.75 -31.79 20.98
N SER A 557 -32.05 -31.64 20.76
CA SER A 557 -33.01 -31.16 21.76
C SER A 557 -33.64 -32.28 22.62
N HIS A 558 -33.18 -33.54 22.51
CA HIS A 558 -33.75 -34.67 23.27
C HIS A 558 -32.83 -35.45 24.22
N ARG A 559 -31.59 -35.02 24.48
CA ARG A 559 -30.69 -35.74 25.42
C ARG A 559 -30.71 -35.28 26.88
N GLN A 560 -31.51 -34.29 27.27
CA GLN A 560 -31.56 -33.81 28.67
C GLN A 560 -32.69 -34.38 29.54
N MET A 561 -33.50 -35.35 29.08
CA MET A 561 -34.59 -35.93 29.89
C MET A 561 -34.52 -37.45 30.10
N GLU A 562 -33.32 -38.06 30.04
CA GLU A 562 -33.18 -39.51 30.30
C GLU A 562 -32.06 -39.89 31.29
N GLN A 563 -31.59 -38.96 32.12
CA GLN A 563 -30.69 -39.26 33.25
C GLN A 563 -31.25 -38.90 34.64
N GLY A 564 -32.56 -38.63 34.73
CA GLY A 564 -33.23 -38.25 35.99
C GLY A 564 -34.11 -39.32 36.64
N LYS A 565 -34.18 -40.55 36.10
CA LYS A 565 -35.06 -41.62 36.63
C LYS A 565 -34.26 -42.90 36.86
N GLY A 566 -33.48 -42.91 37.93
CA GLY A 566 -32.69 -44.08 38.29
C GLY A 566 -32.14 -44.05 39.71
N GLN A 567 -32.82 -43.39 40.64
CA GLN A 567 -32.55 -43.50 42.07
C GLN A 567 -33.67 -42.78 42.83
N LEU A 568 -34.53 -43.56 43.49
CA LEU A 568 -35.43 -43.25 44.61
C LEU A 568 -36.75 -44.02 44.46
N GLU A 569 -36.70 -45.32 44.73
CA GLU A 569 -37.89 -46.04 45.15
C GLU A 569 -37.50 -47.16 46.13
N VAL A 570 -37.22 -46.76 47.39
CA VAL A 570 -37.39 -47.64 48.56
C VAL A 570 -37.96 -46.78 49.69
N GLY A 571 -39.23 -47.02 50.00
CA GLY A 571 -39.74 -46.95 51.38
C GLY A 571 -40.33 -45.63 51.86
N MET A 572 -41.65 -45.69 52.10
CA MET A 572 -42.52 -44.87 52.96
C MET A 572 -43.62 -44.23 52.11
N GLY A 573 -44.86 -44.71 52.13
CA GLY A 573 -45.62 -44.98 53.34
C GLY A 573 -46.49 -43.76 53.63
N MET A 574 -47.80 -43.97 53.50
CA MET A 574 -48.88 -43.25 54.17
C MET A 574 -49.56 -42.04 53.49
N VAL A 575 -50.89 -42.20 53.44
CA VAL A 575 -52.01 -41.23 53.44
C VAL A 575 -52.49 -40.65 52.11
N ARG A 576 -53.51 -41.32 51.56
CA ARG A 576 -54.62 -40.71 50.83
C ARG A 576 -55.50 -39.92 51.80
N THR A 577 -55.78 -38.66 51.47
CA THR A 577 -57.03 -37.98 51.85
C THR A 577 -57.47 -37.07 50.71
N SER A 578 -58.65 -37.40 50.17
CA SER A 578 -59.76 -36.53 49.70
C SER A 578 -59.45 -35.32 48.83
N ALA A 579 -59.97 -35.29 47.59
CA ALA A 579 -61.19 -34.55 47.17
C ALA A 579 -61.05 -33.03 47.41
N VAL A 580 -61.12 -32.17 46.40
CA VAL A 580 -62.24 -31.91 45.47
C VAL A 580 -61.71 -31.35 44.16
#